data_AF-A0A6I3DQP6-F1
#
_entry.id   AF-A0A6I3DQP6-F1
#
_cell.length_a   1.000
_cell.length_b   1.000
_cell.length_c   1.000
_cell.angle_alpha   90.00
_cell.angle_beta   90.00
_cell.angle_gamma   90.00
#
_symmetry.space_group_name_H-M   'P 1'
#
loop_
_entity.id
_entity.type
_entity.pdbx_description
1 polymer ?
#
loop_
_entity_poly.entity_id
_entity_poly.type
_entity_poly.pdbx_seq_one_letter_code
_entity_poly.pdbx_strand_id
1 'polypeptide(L)'
;MELTLYLLLGVWSSITDLHTRRIPNLSVLVFATTFLIFDNFGFRYLLLATFVLSILRYLSRAGLGYGDIKLSMVLALHCTTCAELISALLFSFSSAALALCVIALIRRTWPKSLPFAPYLWLGFLTSL
;
A
#
# COMPACT_ATOMS: atom_id res chain seq x y z
N MET A 1 16.35 -12.75 6.82
CA MET A 1 15.94 -13.26 5.50
C MET A 1 14.55 -12.75 5.11
N GLU A 2 13.61 -12.65 6.06
CA GLU A 2 12.26 -12.12 5.82
C GLU A 2 12.24 -10.63 5.47
N LEU A 3 12.87 -9.78 6.29
CA LEU A 3 12.94 -8.32 6.04
C LEU A 3 13.56 -8.00 4.68
N THR A 4 14.61 -8.71 4.28
CA THR A 4 15.28 -8.54 2.98
C THR A 4 14.35 -8.88 1.82
N LEU A 5 13.52 -9.92 1.94
CA LEU A 5 12.57 -10.31 0.92
C LEU A 5 11.42 -9.30 0.82
N TYR A 6 10.90 -8.83 1.96
CA TYR A 6 9.92 -7.75 2.02
C TYR A 6 10.43 -6.48 1.35
N LEU A 7 11.65 -6.03 1.68
CA LEU A 7 12.26 -4.85 1.06
C LEU A 7 12.41 -5.01 -0.46
N LEU A 8 12.89 -6.15 -0.95
CA LEU A 8 13.02 -6.40 -2.38
C LEU A 8 11.67 -6.37 -3.11
N LEU A 9 10.64 -7.00 -2.54
CA LEU A 9 9.30 -7.03 -3.15
C LEU A 9 8.62 -5.66 -3.11
N GLY A 10 8.75 -4.94 -2.00
CA GLY A 10 8.22 -3.59 -1.83
C GLY A 10 8.86 -2.61 -2.81
N VAL A 11 10.20 -2.63 -2.92
CA VAL A 11 10.95 -1.83 -3.89
C VAL A 11 10.55 -2.18 -5.32
N TRP A 12 10.48 -3.47 -5.66
CA TRP A 12 10.04 -3.92 -6.99
C TRP A 12 8.64 -3.40 -7.33
N SER A 13 7.66 -3.60 -6.43
CA SER A 13 6.29 -3.11 -6.64
C SER A 13 6.22 -1.60 -6.79
N SER A 14 7.02 -0.86 -6.02
CA SER A 14 7.12 0.60 -6.06
C SER A 14 7.69 1.10 -7.38
N ILE A 15 8.77 0.47 -7.88
CA ILE A 15 9.37 0.80 -9.18
C ILE A 15 8.38 0.51 -10.31
N THR A 16 7.71 -0.64 -10.27
CA THR A 16 6.72 -0.99 -11.28
C THR A 16 5.54 -0.02 -11.29
N ASP A 17 5.07 0.42 -10.12
CA ASP A 17 3.97 1.39 -10.01
C ASP A 17 4.40 2.79 -10.48
N LEU A 18 5.62 3.23 -10.13
CA LEU A 18 6.20 4.48 -10.62
C LEU A 18 6.28 4.53 -12.15
N HIS A 19 6.65 3.41 -12.79
CA HIS A 19 6.86 3.36 -14.23
C HIS A 19 5.58 3.08 -15.02
N THR A 20 4.73 2.17 -14.53
CA THR A 20 3.57 1.65 -15.28
C THR A 20 2.22 2.06 -14.70
N ARG A 21 2.18 2.69 -13.52
CA ARG A 21 0.96 3.02 -12.75
C ARG A 21 0.05 1.81 -12.52
N ARG A 22 0.66 0.63 -12.45
CA ARG A 22 -0.01 -0.64 -12.23
C ARG A 22 0.80 -1.42 -11.20
N ILE A 23 0.08 -1.99 -10.24
CA ILE A 23 0.64 -2.94 -9.29
C ILE A 23 0.54 -4.33 -9.91
N PRO A 24 1.66 -5.05 -10.13
CA PRO A 24 1.63 -6.37 -10.75
C PRO A 24 0.96 -7.40 -9.84
N ASN A 25 0.05 -8.22 -10.38
CA ASN A 25 -0.59 -9.28 -9.59
C ASN A 25 0.44 -10.27 -9.02
N LEU A 26 1.61 -10.42 -9.66
CA LEU A 26 2.70 -11.26 -9.16
C LEU A 26 3.21 -10.76 -7.80
N SER A 27 3.39 -9.44 -7.60
CA SER A 27 3.86 -8.95 -6.29
C SER A 27 2.84 -9.24 -5.20
N VAL A 28 1.56 -9.00 -5.49
CA VAL A 28 0.43 -9.30 -4.58
C VAL A 28 0.42 -10.78 -4.22
N LEU A 29 0.61 -11.68 -5.20
CA LEU A 29 0.60 -13.11 -4.98
C LEU A 29 1.79 -13.56 -4.12
N VAL A 30 3.00 -13.05 -4.38
CA VAL A 30 4.18 -13.40 -3.57
C VAL A 30 4.00 -12.93 -2.13
N PHE A 31 3.53 -11.71 -1.88
CA PHE A 31 3.21 -11.25 -0.53
C PHE A 31 2.10 -12.09 0.14
N ALA A 32 1.13 -12.60 -0.62
CA ALA A 32 0.10 -13.47 -0.06
C ALA A 32 0.67 -14.84 0.31
N THR A 33 1.65 -15.35 -0.45
CA THR A 33 2.31 -16.61 -0.12
C THR A 33 3.27 -16.49 1.07
N THR A 34 3.91 -15.33 1.29
CA THR A 34 4.75 -15.14 2.50
C THR A 34 3.90 -15.23 3.75
N PHE A 35 2.69 -14.65 3.74
CA PHE A 35 1.74 -14.78 4.85
C PHE A 35 1.45 -16.25 5.23
N LEU A 36 1.26 -17.15 4.25
CA LEU A 36 0.96 -18.56 4.51
C LEU A 36 2.11 -19.32 5.19
N ILE A 37 3.35 -18.81 5.11
CA ILE A 37 4.53 -19.45 5.66
C ILE A 37 4.78 -19.02 7.12
N PHE A 38 4.34 -17.81 7.50
CA PHE A 38 4.72 -17.16 8.75
C PHE A 38 3.64 -17.16 9.85
N ASP A 39 2.54 -17.91 9.66
CA ASP A 39 1.49 -18.21 10.66
C ASP A 39 0.89 -16.99 11.41
N ASN A 40 1.04 -15.79 10.85
CA ASN A 40 0.57 -14.54 11.42
C ASN A 40 -0.86 -14.27 10.98
N PHE A 41 -1.87 -14.86 11.63
CA PHE A 41 -3.27 -14.76 11.19
C PHE A 41 -3.93 -13.39 11.44
N GLY A 42 -3.70 -12.44 10.53
CA GLY A 42 -4.37 -11.14 10.46
C GLY A 42 -5.64 -11.10 9.59
N PHE A 43 -6.39 -12.21 9.41
CA PHE A 43 -7.50 -12.27 8.43
C PHE A 43 -8.57 -11.18 8.63
N ARG A 44 -8.83 -10.79 9.88
CA ARG A 44 -9.74 -9.68 10.23
C ARG A 44 -9.26 -8.33 9.68
N TYR A 45 -7.94 -8.12 9.63
CA TYR A 45 -7.34 -6.87 9.15
C TYR A 45 -7.33 -6.79 7.63
N LEU A 46 -7.19 -7.93 6.94
CA LEU A 46 -7.43 -8.04 5.51
C LEU A 46 -8.83 -7.54 5.13
N LEU A 47 -9.87 -8.02 5.83
CA LEU A 47 -11.25 -7.61 5.57
C LEU A 47 -11.44 -6.11 5.85
N LEU A 48 -10.91 -5.63 6.98
CA LEU A 48 -10.99 -4.23 7.37
C LEU A 48 -10.29 -3.31 6.35
N ALA A 49 -9.07 -3.62 5.95
CA ALA A 49 -8.33 -2.84 4.95
C ALA A 49 -9.04 -2.81 3.60
N THR A 50 -9.55 -3.96 3.17
CA THR A 50 -10.31 -4.09 1.91
C THR A 50 -11.59 -3.25 1.97
N PHE A 51 -12.32 -3.32 3.08
CA PHE A 51 -13.56 -2.56 3.28
C PHE A 51 -13.30 -1.05 3.27
N VAL A 52 -12.32 -0.59 4.05
CA VAL A 52 -11.96 0.83 4.17
C VAL A 52 -11.52 1.40 2.82
N LEU A 53 -10.57 0.76 2.12
CA LEU A 53 -10.11 1.29 0.83
C LEU A 53 -11.16 1.15 -0.27
N SER A 54 -12.04 0.16 -0.23
CA SER A 54 -13.16 0.04 -1.18
C SER A 54 -14.17 1.17 -1.00
N ILE A 55 -14.49 1.54 0.26
CA ILE A 55 -15.33 2.70 0.56
C ILE A 55 -14.65 3.99 0.10
N LEU A 56 -13.36 4.17 0.42
CA LEU A 56 -12.61 5.35 -0.02
C LEU A 56 -12.57 5.46 -1.54
N ARG A 57 -12.43 4.33 -2.24
CA ARG A 57 -12.49 4.29 -3.71
C ARG A 57 -13.86 4.71 -4.25
N TYR A 58 -14.94 4.25 -3.61
CA TYR A 58 -16.30 4.66 -3.97
C TYR A 58 -16.51 6.16 -3.74
N LEU A 59 -16.12 6.67 -2.57
CA LEU A 59 -16.23 8.09 -2.20
C LEU A 59 -15.38 9.01 -3.08
N SER A 60 -14.17 8.58 -3.44
CA SER A 60 -13.25 9.33 -4.31
C SER A 60 -13.59 9.24 -5.80
N ARG A 61 -14.73 8.64 -6.17
CA ARG A 61 -15.17 8.45 -7.57
C ARG A 61 -14.09 7.76 -8.42
N ALA A 62 -13.53 6.67 -7.90
CA ALA A 62 -12.45 5.90 -8.51
C ALA A 62 -11.08 6.61 -8.58
N GLY A 63 -10.82 7.57 -7.67
CA GLY A 63 -9.48 8.16 -7.51
C GLY A 63 -8.42 7.17 -7.02
N LEU A 64 -8.82 6.08 -6.37
CA LEU A 64 -7.93 5.01 -5.87
C LEU A 64 -8.02 3.77 -6.77
N GLY A 65 -6.87 3.18 -7.10
CA GLY A 65 -6.77 2.03 -8.02
C GLY A 65 -7.12 0.70 -7.35
N TYR A 66 -7.67 -0.25 -8.12
CA TYR A 66 -7.87 -1.62 -7.60
C TYR A 66 -6.54 -2.31 -7.22
N GLY A 67 -5.43 -1.91 -7.85
CA GLY A 67 -4.11 -2.39 -7.46
C GLY A 67 -3.79 -2.02 -6.01
N ASP A 68 -4.11 -0.79 -5.61
CA ASP A 68 -3.83 -0.26 -4.27
C ASP A 68 -4.61 -1.04 -3.21
N ILE A 69 -5.89 -1.35 -3.50
CA ILE A 69 -6.74 -2.18 -2.62
C ILE A 69 -6.17 -3.59 -2.46
N LYS A 70 -5.73 -4.21 -3.56
CA LYS A 70 -5.12 -5.55 -3.51
C LYS A 70 -3.82 -5.56 -2.73
N LEU A 71 -2.98 -4.54 -2.91
CA LEU A 71 -1.72 -4.42 -2.20
C LEU A 71 -1.95 -4.19 -0.70
N SER A 72 -2.82 -3.25 -0.33
CA SER A 72 -3.16 -3.02 1.08
C SER A 72 -3.80 -4.23 1.74
N MET A 73 -4.62 -4.98 1.01
CA MET A 73 -5.26 -6.21 1.49
C MET A 73 -4.22 -7.24 1.95
N VAL A 74 -3.17 -7.43 1.16
CA VAL A 74 -2.11 -8.39 1.47
C VAL A 74 -1.13 -7.84 2.51
N LEU A 75 -0.85 -6.54 2.52
CA LEU A 75 -0.06 -5.92 3.60
C LEU A 75 -0.79 -6.03 4.95
N ALA A 76 -2.11 -5.82 4.98
CA ALA A 76 -2.91 -5.92 6.19
C ALA A 76 -2.94 -7.33 6.79
N LEU A 77 -2.70 -8.38 6.01
CA LEU A 77 -2.52 -9.74 6.53
C LEU A 77 -1.32 -9.85 7.49
N HIS A 78 -0.32 -9.01 7.30
CA HIS A 78 0.90 -8.99 8.11
C HIS A 78 0.79 -8.07 9.33
N CYS A 79 -0.31 -7.32 9.46
CA CYS A 79 -0.61 -6.56 10.67
C CYS A 79 -1.17 -7.52 11.74
N THR A 80 -0.66 -7.39 12.96
CA THR A 80 -1.10 -8.16 14.13
C THR A 80 -2.11 -7.40 14.99
N THR A 81 -2.11 -6.06 14.91
CA THR A 81 -3.00 -5.18 15.68
C THR A 81 -3.80 -4.22 14.79
N CYS A 82 -4.95 -3.74 15.29
CA CYS A 82 -5.68 -2.64 14.63
C CYS A 82 -4.82 -1.37 14.56
N ALA A 83 -4.00 -1.13 15.59
CA ALA A 83 -3.16 0.06 15.67
C ALA A 83 -2.11 0.08 14.56
N GLU A 84 -1.48 -1.06 14.24
CA GLU A 84 -0.57 -1.22 13.10
C GLU A 84 -1.24 -0.93 11.76
N LEU A 85 -2.44 -1.47 11.53
CA LEU A 85 -3.15 -1.19 10.28
C LEU A 85 -3.51 0.30 10.14
N ILE A 86 -3.99 0.91 11.22
CA ILE A 86 -4.36 2.32 11.25
C ILE A 86 -3.11 3.19 11.05
N SER A 87 -2.02 2.90 11.75
CA SER A 87 -0.76 3.64 11.60
C SER A 87 -0.21 3.49 10.19
N ALA A 88 -0.20 2.28 9.62
CA ALA A 88 0.22 2.04 8.25
C ALA A 88 -0.56 2.89 7.25
N LEU A 89 -1.89 2.90 7.33
CA LEU A 89 -2.74 3.70 6.45
C LEU A 89 -2.50 5.20 6.66
N LEU A 90 -2.44 5.67 7.91
CA LEU A 90 -2.18 7.08 8.22
C LEU A 90 -0.83 7.56 7.66
N PHE A 91 0.24 6.80 7.86
CA PHE A 91 1.55 7.12 7.29
C PHE A 91 1.56 7.05 5.76
N SER A 92 0.84 6.09 5.17
CA SER A 92 0.71 5.98 3.71
C SER A 92 0.02 7.21 3.11
N PHE A 93 -1.13 7.61 3.64
CA PHE A 93 -1.85 8.79 3.14
C PHE A 93 -1.11 10.09 3.44
N SER A 94 -0.48 10.22 4.61
CA SER A 94 0.27 11.42 4.97
C SER A 94 1.51 11.60 4.10
N SER A 95 2.27 10.53 3.85
CA SER A 95 3.44 10.57 2.98
C SER A 95 3.08 10.82 1.52
N ALA A 96 1.98 10.22 1.03
CA ALA A 96 1.45 10.51 -0.30
C ALA A 96 1.00 11.97 -0.43
N ALA A 97 0.32 12.52 0.58
CA ALA A 97 -0.11 13.92 0.62
C ALA A 97 1.08 14.88 0.63
N LEU A 98 2.11 14.60 1.44
CA LEU A 98 3.36 15.39 1.45
C LEU A 98 4.04 15.36 0.08
N ALA A 99 4.17 14.18 -0.53
CA ALA A 99 4.75 14.06 -1.86
C ALA A 99 3.95 14.82 -2.91
N LEU A 100 2.61 14.78 -2.83
CA LEU A 100 1.73 15.55 -3.71
C LEU A 100 1.99 17.07 -3.56
N CYS A 101 2.10 17.58 -2.34
CA CYS A 101 2.43 18.98 -2.07
C CYS A 101 3.80 19.37 -2.63
N VAL A 102 4.82 18.53 -2.44
CA VAL A 102 6.17 18.76 -2.96
C VAL A 102 6.17 18.77 -4.49
N ILE A 103 5.51 17.81 -5.13
CA ILE A 103 5.38 17.75 -6.59
C ILE A 103 4.65 18.99 -7.12
N ALA A 104 3.56 19.40 -6.46
CA ALA A 104 2.81 20.60 -6.85
C ALA A 104 3.63 21.87 -6.71
N LEU A 105 4.47 21.98 -5.67
CA LEU A 105 5.36 23.12 -5.46
C LEU A 105 6.45 23.20 -6.54
N ILE A 106 7.08 22.06 -6.87
CA ILE A 106 8.17 21.98 -7.87
C ILE A 106 7.62 22.18 -9.28
N ARG A 107 6.53 21.49 -9.64
CA ARG A 107 5.97 21.51 -11.00
C ARG A 107 4.96 22.62 -11.23
N ARG A 108 4.63 23.40 -10.19
CA ARG A 108 3.61 24.47 -10.19
C ARG A 108 2.24 23.99 -10.71
N THR A 109 1.99 22.68 -10.69
CA THR A 109 0.80 22.02 -11.28
C THR A 109 0.46 20.75 -10.50
N TRP A 110 -0.83 20.40 -10.44
CA TRP A 110 -1.28 19.18 -9.78
C TRP A 110 -1.07 17.96 -10.70
N PRO A 111 -0.40 16.89 -10.22
CA PRO A 111 -0.25 15.68 -11.03
C PRO A 111 -1.60 14.98 -11.19
N LYS A 112 -1.88 14.48 -12.40
CA LYS A 112 -3.13 13.77 -12.72
C LYS A 112 -3.30 12.47 -11.93
N SER A 113 -2.22 11.82 -11.54
CA SER A 113 -2.24 10.65 -10.64
C SER A 113 -0.89 10.52 -9.93
N LEU A 114 -0.93 9.96 -8.72
CA LEU A 114 0.25 9.66 -7.92
C LEU A 114 0.35 8.13 -7.77
N PRO A 115 1.51 7.50 -8.04
CA PRO A 115 1.71 6.07 -7.76
C PRO A 115 1.67 5.84 -6.25
N PHE A 116 0.69 5.07 -5.76
CA PHE A 116 0.40 4.95 -4.34
C PHE A 116 1.14 3.78 -3.67
N ALA A 117 1.60 2.79 -4.44
CA ALA A 117 2.37 1.65 -3.94
C ALA A 117 3.60 2.02 -3.07
N PRO A 118 4.47 2.99 -3.46
CA PRO A 118 5.62 3.36 -2.62
C PRO A 118 5.20 3.93 -1.26
N TYR A 119 4.09 4.67 -1.20
CA TYR A 119 3.60 5.25 0.05
C TYR A 119 2.91 4.21 0.94
N LEU A 120 2.16 3.28 0.33
CA LEU A 120 1.63 2.11 1.04
C LEU A 120 2.74 1.27 1.67
N TRP A 121 3.83 1.08 0.93
CA TRP A 121 4.98 0.33 1.42
C TRP A 121 5.69 1.04 2.57
N LEU A 122 5.91 2.36 2.44
CA LEU A 122 6.49 3.16 3.52
C LEU A 122 5.64 3.11 4.79
N GLY A 123 4.32 3.27 4.67
CA GLY A 123 3.42 3.18 5.81
C GLY A 123 3.49 1.82 6.50
N PHE A 124 3.50 0.74 5.73
CA PHE A 124 3.64 -0.62 6.27
C PHE A 124 4.96 -0.82 7.03
N LEU A 125 6.09 -0.40 6.45
CA LEU A 125 7.40 -0.50 7.11
C LEU A 125 7.48 0.32 8.40
N THR A 126 6.80 1.47 8.48
CA THR A 126 6.77 2.27 9.71
C THR A 126 5.84 1.73 10.77
N SER A 127 4.93 0.82 10.39
CA SER A 127 3.96 0.22 11.31
C SER A 127 4.45 -1.08 11.95
N LEU A 128 5.32 -1.83 11.26
CA LEU A 128 5.99 -3.03 11.75
C LEU A 128 7.00 -2.71 12.87
#